data_AF-Q3ATY0-F1
#
_entry.id   AF-Q3ATY0-F1
#
_cell.length_a   1.000
_cell.length_b   1.000
_cell.length_c   1.000
_cell.angle_alpha   90.00
_cell.angle_beta   90.00
_cell.angle_gamma   90.00
#
_symmetry.space_group_name_H-M   'P 1'
#
loop_
_entity.id
_entity.type
_entity.pdbx_description
1 polymer ?
#
loop_
_entity_poly.entity_id
_entity_poly.type
_entity_poly.pdbx_seq_one_letter_code
_entity_poly.pdbx_strand_id
1 'polypeptide(L)'
;MERVALTTDEQNLWDQIYFSEKTIQIDHDKPRESIEPAYQLAQSLLKRKVIPQIRMRYFTDPKLNIGGRDKSRKEVFERNGTSGDMILRHPHFHKYLRYFVLGPDIPLTAINEFVVLANDCDPITSGDTKEFCNLAWKQIRNSGQDTKYAAEEYFKLGLELELGEDVAYAIRDTIMRMR
;
A
#
# COMPACT_ATOMS: atom_id res chain seq x y z
N MET A 1 -9.61 -1.86 -8.87
CA MET A 1 -8.52 -2.73 -8.38
C MET A 1 -9.11 -3.89 -7.62
N GLU A 2 -8.50 -5.06 -7.74
CA GLU A 2 -9.06 -6.29 -7.19
C GLU A 2 -8.47 -6.61 -5.81
N ARG A 3 -9.34 -6.98 -4.87
CA ARG A 3 -8.96 -7.55 -3.58
C ARG A 3 -8.54 -9.00 -3.79
N VAL A 4 -7.47 -9.44 -3.15
CA VAL A 4 -7.05 -10.85 -3.20
C VAL A 4 -8.14 -11.72 -2.57
N ALA A 5 -8.59 -12.73 -3.32
CA ALA A 5 -9.57 -13.70 -2.85
C ALA A 5 -8.97 -14.60 -1.75
N LEU A 6 -9.49 -14.44 -0.53
CA LEU A 6 -9.11 -15.25 0.63
C LEU A 6 -9.92 -16.55 0.65
N THR A 7 -9.27 -17.66 1.02
CA THR A 7 -9.98 -18.90 1.37
C THR A 7 -10.73 -18.72 2.70
N THR A 8 -11.62 -19.66 3.04
CA THR A 8 -12.30 -19.64 4.35
C THR A 8 -11.32 -19.58 5.52
N ASP A 9 -10.26 -20.39 5.48
CA ASP A 9 -9.24 -20.41 6.54
C ASP A 9 -8.46 -19.09 6.61
N GLU A 10 -8.12 -18.52 5.46
CA GLU A 10 -7.43 -17.22 5.40
C GLU A 10 -8.31 -16.07 5.85
N GLN A 11 -9.62 -16.12 5.57
CA GLN A 11 -10.58 -15.14 6.06
C GLN A 11 -10.69 -15.22 7.58
N ASN A 12 -10.73 -16.42 8.15
CA ASN A 12 -10.71 -16.61 9.61
C ASN A 12 -9.42 -16.05 10.25
N LEU A 13 -8.27 -16.19 9.59
CA LEU A 13 -7.02 -15.58 10.04
C LEU A 13 -7.08 -14.05 9.90
N TRP A 14 -7.58 -13.54 8.78
CA TRP A 14 -7.73 -12.11 8.51
C TRP A 14 -8.56 -11.41 9.60
N ASP A 15 -9.67 -12.02 10.01
CA ASP A 15 -10.60 -11.44 10.99
C ASP A 15 -10.01 -11.37 12.42
N GLN A 16 -8.93 -12.13 12.69
CA GLN A 16 -8.18 -12.09 13.95
C GLN A 16 -7.07 -11.04 13.96
N ILE A 17 -6.73 -10.45 12.81
CA ILE A 17 -5.62 -9.50 12.71
C ILE A 17 -6.11 -8.09 12.99
N TYR A 18 -5.52 -7.47 14.01
CA TYR A 18 -5.64 -6.05 14.27
C TYR A 18 -4.76 -5.26 13.30
N PHE A 19 -5.40 -4.61 12.34
CA PHE A 19 -4.81 -3.54 11.55
C PHE A 19 -5.06 -2.22 12.28
N SER A 20 -4.01 -1.60 12.82
CA SER A 20 -4.15 -0.32 13.52
C SER A 20 -4.56 0.78 12.53
N GLU A 21 -5.86 1.02 12.38
CA GLU A 21 -6.35 2.20 11.69
C GLU A 21 -6.39 3.36 12.69
N LYS A 22 -5.66 4.44 12.40
CA LYS A 22 -5.80 5.84 12.87
C LYS A 22 -6.26 6.13 14.32
N THR A 23 -6.15 5.19 15.27
CA THR A 23 -6.73 5.38 16.61
C THR A 23 -5.63 5.76 17.60
N ILE A 24 -5.86 6.86 18.31
CA ILE A 24 -4.98 7.50 19.31
C ILE A 24 -4.79 6.63 20.57
N GLN A 25 -5.52 5.52 20.69
CA GLN A 25 -5.32 4.51 21.74
C GLN A 25 -4.65 3.27 21.15
N ILE A 26 -3.33 3.20 21.34
CA ILE A 26 -2.57 1.98 21.10
C ILE A 26 -2.89 1.04 22.26
N ASP A 27 -3.81 0.11 22.04
CA ASP A 27 -3.91 -1.07 22.88
C ASP A 27 -2.64 -1.90 22.64
N HIS A 28 -1.78 -2.01 23.64
CA HIS A 28 -0.47 -2.65 23.48
C HIS A 28 -0.54 -4.17 23.34
N ASP A 29 -1.67 -4.79 23.69
CA ASP A 29 -1.81 -6.25 23.70
C ASP A 29 -2.42 -6.79 22.38
N LYS A 30 -3.35 -6.06 21.75
CA LYS A 30 -3.95 -6.45 20.46
C LYS A 30 -2.94 -6.68 19.31
N PRO A 31 -1.88 -5.87 19.16
CA PRO A 31 -0.84 -6.13 18.17
C PRO A 31 -0.12 -7.46 18.37
N ARG A 32 -0.04 -7.99 19.59
CA ARG A 32 0.63 -9.28 19.88
C ARG A 32 -0.21 -10.48 19.47
N GLU A 33 -1.51 -10.45 19.78
CA GLU A 33 -2.44 -11.52 19.40
C GLU A 33 -2.55 -11.67 17.88
N SER A 34 -2.33 -10.58 17.16
CA SER A 34 -2.37 -10.53 15.69
C SER A 34 -1.14 -11.14 15.00
N ILE A 35 -0.04 -11.38 15.72
CA ILE A 35 1.25 -11.80 15.14
C ILE A 35 1.14 -13.16 14.45
N GLU A 36 0.61 -14.16 15.15
CA GLU A 36 0.53 -15.52 14.62
C GLU A 36 -0.47 -15.62 13.47
N PRO A 37 -1.71 -15.05 13.57
CA PRO A 37 -2.62 -15.01 12.43
C PRO A 37 -2.04 -14.29 11.22
N ALA A 38 -1.35 -13.16 11.40
CA ALA A 38 -0.72 -12.41 10.32
C ALA A 38 0.39 -13.22 9.63
N TYR A 39 1.21 -13.91 10.41
CA TYR A 39 2.24 -14.80 9.89
C TYR A 39 1.64 -15.93 9.05
N GLN A 40 0.66 -16.65 9.59
CA GLN A 40 0.02 -17.78 8.91
C GLN A 40 -0.67 -17.34 7.62
N LEU A 41 -1.37 -16.20 7.67
CA LEU A 41 -2.01 -15.63 6.49
C LEU A 41 -0.97 -15.26 5.43
N ALA A 42 0.10 -14.55 5.81
CA ALA A 42 1.15 -14.17 4.88
C ALA A 42 1.79 -15.38 4.21
N GLN A 43 2.08 -16.45 4.97
CA GLN A 43 2.62 -17.68 4.42
C GLN A 43 1.66 -18.37 3.45
N SER A 44 0.36 -18.43 3.78
CA SER A 44 -0.65 -19.01 2.88
C SER A 44 -0.73 -18.26 1.55
N LEU A 45 -0.79 -16.93 1.60
CA LEU A 45 -0.83 -16.07 0.42
C LEU A 45 0.42 -16.19 -0.45
N LEU A 46 1.61 -16.22 0.17
CA LEU A 46 2.88 -16.42 -0.52
C LEU A 46 2.98 -17.80 -1.17
N LYS A 47 2.56 -18.85 -0.46
CA LYS A 47 2.56 -20.23 -0.97
C LYS A 47 1.64 -20.38 -2.20
N ARG A 48 0.48 -19.72 -2.17
CA ARG A 48 -0.49 -19.71 -3.27
C ARG A 48 -0.10 -18.77 -4.42
N LYS A 49 0.87 -17.88 -4.22
CA LYS A 49 1.32 -16.88 -5.22
C LYS A 49 0.18 -16.00 -5.75
N VAL A 50 -0.75 -15.64 -4.86
CA VAL A 50 -1.95 -14.84 -5.20
C VAL A 50 -1.77 -13.33 -5.01
N ILE A 51 -0.64 -12.91 -4.43
CA ILE A 51 -0.34 -11.49 -4.22
C ILE A 51 0.07 -10.88 -5.56
N PRO A 52 -0.61 -9.81 -6.03
CA PRO A 52 -0.21 -9.12 -7.25
C PRO A 52 1.27 -8.71 -7.25
N GLN A 53 1.94 -8.88 -8.39
CA GLN A 53 3.38 -8.67 -8.51
C GLN A 53 3.79 -7.24 -8.13
N ILE A 54 2.98 -6.24 -8.46
CA ILE A 54 3.25 -4.84 -8.11
C ILE A 54 3.24 -4.60 -6.60
N ARG A 55 2.36 -5.29 -5.85
CA ARG A 55 2.30 -5.24 -4.39
C ARG A 55 3.53 -5.88 -3.76
N MET A 56 3.99 -6.99 -4.33
CA MET A 56 5.27 -7.61 -3.93
C MET A 56 6.44 -6.68 -4.19
N ARG A 57 6.53 -6.09 -5.39
CA ARG A 57 7.56 -5.09 -5.74
C ARG A 57 7.55 -3.91 -4.79
N TYR A 58 6.39 -3.38 -4.41
CA TYR A 58 6.31 -2.29 -3.45
C TYR A 58 7.04 -2.61 -2.13
N PHE A 59 7.05 -3.88 -1.70
CA PHE A 59 7.76 -4.33 -0.51
C PHE A 59 9.26 -4.61 -0.75
N THR A 60 9.61 -5.18 -1.89
CA THR A 60 10.96 -5.73 -2.16
C THR A 60 11.83 -4.88 -3.08
N ASP A 61 11.28 -3.90 -3.79
CA ASP A 61 11.98 -3.05 -4.74
C ASP A 61 12.46 -1.76 -4.06
N PRO A 62 13.78 -1.50 -3.99
CA PRO A 62 14.32 -0.26 -3.42
C PRO A 62 13.82 1.00 -4.12
N LYS A 63 13.56 0.94 -5.43
CA LYS A 63 13.07 2.11 -6.19
C LYS A 63 11.71 2.57 -5.68
N LEU A 64 10.85 1.63 -5.30
CA LEU A 64 9.49 1.95 -4.83
C LEU A 64 9.46 2.40 -3.36
N ASN A 65 10.60 2.42 -2.66
CA ASN A 65 10.71 2.90 -1.28
C ASN A 65 11.26 4.34 -1.21
N ILE A 66 10.38 5.30 -1.46
CA ILE A 66 10.74 6.72 -1.53
C ILE A 66 11.26 7.22 -0.19
N GLY A 67 12.48 7.77 -0.19
CA GLY A 67 13.20 8.16 1.03
C GLY A 67 13.90 7.00 1.74
N GLY A 68 13.86 5.79 1.17
CA GLY A 68 14.46 4.56 1.70
C GLY A 68 15.98 4.49 1.63
N ARG A 69 16.65 5.46 0.97
CA ARG A 69 18.12 5.50 0.76
C ARG A 69 18.64 4.22 0.11
N ASP A 70 18.09 3.91 -1.08
CA ASP A 70 18.41 2.73 -1.89
C ASP A 70 18.15 1.39 -1.21
N LYS A 71 17.24 1.36 -0.22
CA LYS A 71 16.79 0.14 0.44
C LYS A 71 15.31 -0.07 0.22
N SER A 72 14.92 -1.28 -0.11
CA SER A 72 13.55 -1.75 -0.09
C SER A 72 12.98 -1.77 1.33
N ARG A 73 11.67 -1.90 1.46
CA ARG A 73 11.01 -2.01 2.76
C ARG A 73 11.43 -3.29 3.48
N LYS A 74 11.64 -4.39 2.74
CA LYS A 74 12.24 -5.63 3.24
C LYS A 74 13.65 -5.42 3.81
N GLU A 75 14.54 -4.77 3.07
CA GLU A 75 15.92 -4.51 3.52
C GLU A 75 15.97 -3.59 4.74
N VAL A 76 14.98 -2.71 4.92
CA VAL A 76 14.85 -1.92 6.15
C VAL A 76 14.58 -2.81 7.37
N PHE A 77 13.76 -3.86 7.26
CA PHE A 77 13.60 -4.85 8.34
C PHE A 77 14.91 -5.59 8.61
N GLU A 78 15.56 -6.07 7.56
CA GLU A 78 16.79 -6.86 7.66
C GLU A 78 17.93 -6.06 8.32
N ARG A 79 18.08 -4.80 7.91
CA ARG A 79 19.03 -3.86 8.54
C ARG A 79 18.74 -3.64 10.02
N ASN A 80 17.48 -3.65 10.42
CA ASN A 80 17.07 -3.49 11.81
C ASN A 80 17.09 -4.83 12.59
N GLY A 81 17.66 -5.89 12.03
CA GLY A 81 17.85 -7.18 12.69
C GLY A 81 16.68 -8.17 12.56
N THR A 82 15.67 -7.87 11.74
CA THR A 82 14.52 -8.77 11.49
C THR A 82 14.63 -9.38 10.09
N SER A 83 14.79 -10.69 9.98
CA SER A 83 15.04 -11.37 8.70
C SER A 83 14.18 -12.62 8.51
N GLY A 84 14.03 -13.04 7.25
CA GLY A 84 13.26 -14.24 6.90
C GLY A 84 11.82 -14.19 7.42
N ASP A 85 11.35 -15.31 7.96
CA ASP A 85 9.99 -15.46 8.52
C ASP A 85 9.70 -14.52 9.69
N MET A 86 10.73 -14.02 10.38
CA MET A 86 10.55 -13.04 11.46
C MET A 86 10.01 -11.71 10.95
N ILE A 87 10.22 -11.39 9.67
CA ILE A 87 9.62 -10.20 9.04
C ILE A 87 8.10 -10.34 9.04
N LEU A 88 7.58 -11.51 8.67
CA LEU A 88 6.14 -11.77 8.59
C LEU A 88 5.47 -11.74 9.98
N ARG A 89 6.24 -11.98 11.04
CA ARG A 89 5.82 -11.91 12.45
C ARG A 89 5.96 -10.52 13.06
N HIS A 90 6.51 -9.56 12.33
CA HIS A 90 6.76 -8.23 12.86
C HIS A 90 5.47 -7.38 12.84
N PRO A 91 5.08 -6.67 13.91
CA PRO A 91 3.85 -5.85 13.91
C PRO A 91 3.78 -4.81 12.79
N HIS A 92 4.89 -4.12 12.50
CA HIS A 92 4.99 -3.21 11.35
C HIS A 92 4.85 -3.88 9.96
N PHE A 93 4.86 -5.21 9.87
CA PHE A 93 4.56 -5.91 8.63
C PHE A 93 3.06 -5.93 8.31
N HIS A 94 2.18 -5.79 9.31
CA HIS A 94 0.72 -5.90 9.11
C HIS A 94 0.19 -4.89 8.08
N LYS A 95 0.77 -3.69 8.00
CA LYS A 95 0.37 -2.71 6.97
C LYS A 95 0.69 -3.17 5.54
N TYR A 96 1.76 -3.94 5.35
CA TYR A 96 2.09 -4.53 4.05
C TYR A 96 1.18 -5.71 3.75
N LEU A 97 0.88 -6.54 4.75
CA LEU A 97 -0.10 -7.61 4.62
C LEU A 97 -1.49 -7.07 4.25
N ARG A 98 -1.92 -5.97 4.89
CA ARG A 98 -3.17 -5.27 4.54
C ARG A 98 -3.17 -4.83 3.08
N TYR A 99 -2.08 -4.17 2.66
CA TYR A 99 -1.92 -3.72 1.28
C TYR A 99 -1.91 -4.90 0.29
N PHE A 100 -1.22 -6.00 0.61
CA PHE A 100 -1.18 -7.20 -0.24
C PHE A 100 -2.58 -7.73 -0.54
N VAL A 101 -3.46 -7.75 0.46
CA VAL A 101 -4.83 -8.27 0.32
C VAL A 101 -5.77 -7.23 -0.30
N LEU A 102 -5.86 -6.03 0.29
CA LEU A 102 -6.88 -5.03 -0.07
C LEU A 102 -6.48 -4.11 -1.22
N GLY A 103 -5.18 -3.92 -1.44
CA GLY A 103 -4.67 -2.85 -2.29
C GLY A 103 -4.67 -1.49 -1.59
N PRO A 104 -4.53 -0.39 -2.35
CA PRO A 104 -4.53 0.98 -1.83
C PRO A 104 -5.80 1.33 -1.06
N ASP A 105 -5.63 2.01 0.07
CA ASP A 105 -6.72 2.44 0.95
C ASP A 105 -7.32 3.78 0.49
N ILE A 106 -7.95 3.75 -0.69
CA ILE A 106 -8.59 4.91 -1.32
C ILE A 106 -10.07 4.60 -1.58
N PRO A 107 -10.99 5.57 -1.40
CA PRO A 107 -12.38 5.38 -1.76
C PRO A 107 -12.55 4.87 -3.20
N LEU A 108 -13.45 3.89 -3.41
CA LEU A 108 -13.64 3.30 -4.73
C LEU A 108 -14.05 4.33 -5.79
N THR A 109 -14.80 5.37 -5.40
CA THR A 109 -15.14 6.50 -6.27
C THR A 109 -13.89 7.22 -6.79
N ALA A 110 -12.93 7.51 -5.90
CA ALA A 110 -11.67 8.15 -6.26
C ALA A 110 -10.79 7.25 -7.14
N ILE A 111 -10.75 5.93 -6.85
CA ILE A 111 -10.08 4.94 -7.70
C ILE A 111 -10.68 4.93 -9.10
N ASN A 112 -12.01 4.93 -9.22
CA ASN A 112 -12.69 4.89 -10.52
C ASN A 112 -12.42 6.14 -11.36
N GLU A 113 -12.36 7.32 -10.74
CA GLU A 113 -11.97 8.56 -11.43
C GLU A 113 -10.53 8.46 -12.00
N PHE A 114 -9.61 7.85 -11.26
CA PHE A 114 -8.24 7.60 -11.73
C PHE A 114 -8.21 6.58 -12.87
N VAL A 115 -9.03 5.53 -12.82
CA VAL A 115 -9.14 4.53 -13.89
C VAL A 115 -9.68 5.17 -15.17
N VAL A 116 -10.71 6.02 -15.07
CA VAL A 116 -11.24 6.76 -16.22
C VAL A 116 -10.15 7.63 -16.84
N LEU A 117 -9.45 8.42 -16.02
CA LEU A 117 -8.36 9.27 -16.50
C LEU A 117 -7.22 8.46 -17.14
N ALA A 118 -6.85 7.32 -16.57
CA ALA A 118 -5.83 6.44 -17.13
C ALA A 118 -6.22 5.88 -18.51
N ASN A 119 -7.49 5.55 -18.71
CA ASN A 119 -7.99 5.10 -20.00
C ASN A 119 -8.08 6.25 -21.03
N ASP A 120 -8.42 7.46 -20.60
CA ASP A 120 -8.49 8.64 -21.47
C ASP A 120 -7.10 9.09 -21.96
N CYS A 121 -6.06 8.82 -21.17
CA CYS A 121 -4.68 9.18 -21.45
C CYS A 121 -3.84 8.02 -22.02
N ASP A 122 -4.40 6.94 -22.56
CA ASP A 122 -3.62 5.78 -23.05
C ASP A 122 -3.06 6.01 -24.48
N PRO A 123 -1.73 6.05 -24.73
CA PRO A 123 -0.63 5.82 -23.78
C PRO A 123 -0.27 7.07 -22.96
N ILE A 124 -0.01 6.87 -21.67
CA ILE A 124 0.25 7.97 -20.73
C ILE A 124 1.57 8.66 -21.09
N THR A 125 1.49 9.98 -21.29
CA THR A 125 2.64 10.82 -21.57
C THR A 125 3.06 11.63 -20.35
N SER A 126 4.27 12.20 -20.39
CA SER A 126 4.72 13.16 -19.37
C SER A 126 3.84 14.41 -19.26
N GLY A 127 3.04 14.71 -20.29
CA GLY A 127 2.08 15.82 -20.28
C GLY A 127 0.91 15.58 -19.32
N ASP A 128 0.45 14.33 -19.25
CA ASP A 128 -0.75 13.92 -18.52
C ASP A 128 -0.52 13.84 -17.00
N THR A 129 0.75 13.83 -16.58
CA THR A 129 1.15 13.83 -15.16
C THR A 129 0.44 14.92 -14.37
N LYS A 130 0.26 16.11 -14.97
CA LYS A 130 -0.44 17.24 -14.32
C LYS A 130 -1.90 16.93 -14.02
N GLU A 131 -2.57 16.17 -14.87
CA GLU A 131 -3.99 15.84 -14.71
C GLU A 131 -4.18 14.88 -13.54
N PHE A 132 -3.34 13.85 -13.44
CA PHE A 132 -3.33 12.94 -12.29
C PHE A 132 -3.01 13.67 -10.97
N CYS A 133 -2.00 14.55 -10.98
CA CYS A 133 -1.66 15.37 -9.80
C CYS A 133 -2.83 16.26 -9.37
N ASN A 134 -3.50 16.91 -10.33
CA ASN A 134 -4.66 17.76 -10.05
C ASN A 134 -5.85 16.97 -9.50
N LEU A 135 -6.10 15.77 -10.03
CA LEU A 135 -7.16 14.89 -9.56
C LEU A 135 -6.92 14.45 -8.11
N ALA A 136 -5.72 13.92 -7.81
CA ALA A 136 -5.32 13.55 -6.45
C ALA A 136 -5.47 14.71 -5.46
N TRP A 137 -4.98 15.89 -5.84
CA TRP A 137 -5.06 17.09 -5.00
C TRP A 137 -6.51 17.47 -4.68
N LYS A 138 -7.40 17.44 -5.68
CA LYS A 138 -8.84 17.74 -5.51
C LYS A 138 -9.50 16.75 -4.55
N GLN A 139 -9.21 15.46 -4.72
CA GLN A 139 -9.78 14.41 -3.88
C GLN A 139 -9.31 14.53 -2.41
N ILE A 140 -8.05 14.87 -2.17
CA ILE A 140 -7.51 14.98 -0.81
C ILE A 140 -7.97 16.24 -0.10
N ARG A 141 -8.03 17.39 -0.80
CA ARG A 141 -8.41 18.68 -0.21
C ARG A 141 -9.74 18.64 0.53
N ASN A 142 -10.67 17.80 0.09
CA ASN A 142 -12.00 17.67 0.67
C ASN A 142 -12.14 16.49 1.66
N SER A 143 -11.08 15.70 1.85
CA SER A 143 -11.15 14.43 2.59
C SER A 143 -10.78 14.53 4.07
N GLY A 144 -10.07 15.59 4.48
CA GLY A 144 -9.52 15.72 5.84
C GLY A 144 -8.47 14.65 6.22
N GLN A 145 -7.98 13.88 5.25
CA GLN A 145 -6.98 12.84 5.50
C GLN A 145 -5.59 13.44 5.78
N ASP A 146 -4.80 12.74 6.61
CA ASP A 146 -3.39 13.05 6.79
C ASP A 146 -2.66 12.98 5.45
N THR A 147 -1.91 14.05 5.13
CA THR A 147 -1.27 14.21 3.81
C THR A 147 -0.21 13.16 3.54
N LYS A 148 0.52 12.71 4.57
CA LYS A 148 1.56 11.68 4.40
C LYS A 148 0.95 10.32 4.12
N TYR A 149 -0.10 9.97 4.88
CA TYR A 149 -0.88 8.76 4.65
C TYR A 149 -1.49 8.76 3.25
N ALA A 150 -2.21 9.82 2.89
CA ALA A 150 -2.84 9.92 1.58
C ALA A 150 -1.78 9.85 0.46
N ALA A 151 -0.65 10.55 0.59
CA ALA A 151 0.42 10.48 -0.40
C ALA A 151 0.93 9.04 -0.63
N GLU A 152 1.04 8.23 0.43
CA GLU A 152 1.44 6.83 0.31
C GLU A 152 0.37 5.98 -0.39
N GLU A 153 -0.91 6.17 -0.07
CA GLU A 153 -2.00 5.43 -0.72
C GLU A 153 -2.15 5.78 -2.20
N TYR A 154 -2.04 7.06 -2.57
CA TYR A 154 -2.10 7.49 -3.97
C TYR A 154 -0.87 7.06 -4.77
N PHE A 155 0.30 6.97 -4.13
CA PHE A 155 1.46 6.35 -4.75
C PHE A 155 1.18 4.89 -5.10
N LYS A 156 0.61 4.12 -4.16
CA LYS A 156 0.23 2.71 -4.41
C LYS A 156 -0.80 2.59 -5.53
N LEU A 157 -1.77 3.50 -5.60
CA LEU A 157 -2.75 3.55 -6.70
C LEU A 157 -2.08 3.77 -8.06
N GLY A 158 -1.16 4.73 -8.16
CA GLY A 158 -0.42 4.97 -9.41
C GLY A 158 0.39 3.76 -9.87
N LEU A 159 0.94 2.98 -8.92
CA LEU A 159 1.61 1.71 -9.21
C LEU A 159 0.63 0.64 -9.71
N GLU A 160 -0.53 0.48 -9.08
CA GLU A 160 -1.52 -0.55 -9.46
C GLU A 160 -2.18 -0.27 -10.81
N LEU A 161 -2.25 1.01 -11.20
CA LEU A 161 -2.74 1.43 -12.52
C LEU A 161 -1.63 1.48 -13.59
N GLU A 162 -0.41 1.05 -13.24
CA GLU A 162 0.73 1.00 -14.16
C GLU A 162 1.05 2.34 -14.83
N LEU A 163 0.79 3.47 -14.15
CA LEU A 163 0.98 4.83 -14.71
C LEU A 163 2.46 5.20 -14.98
N GLY A 164 3.40 4.32 -14.62
CA GLY A 164 4.83 4.59 -14.58
C GLY A 164 5.29 5.16 -13.24
N GLU A 165 6.54 4.82 -12.87
CA GLU A 165 7.14 5.21 -11.59
C GLU A 165 7.20 6.74 -11.44
N ASP A 166 7.57 7.46 -12.50
CA ASP A 166 7.68 8.93 -12.52
C ASP A 166 6.33 9.62 -12.23
N VAL A 167 5.24 9.13 -12.82
CA VAL A 167 3.89 9.67 -12.60
C VAL A 167 3.44 9.38 -11.17
N ALA A 168 3.65 8.15 -10.68
CA ALA A 168 3.33 7.78 -9.30
C ALA A 168 4.10 8.66 -8.29
N TYR A 169 5.39 8.93 -8.55
CA TYR A 169 6.19 9.85 -7.73
C TYR A 169 5.65 11.27 -7.77
N ALA A 170 5.30 11.79 -8.95
CA ALA A 170 4.77 13.14 -9.09
C ALA A 170 3.44 13.33 -8.36
N ILE A 171 2.55 12.34 -8.40
CA ILE A 171 1.29 12.34 -7.63
C ILE A 171 1.61 12.45 -6.14
N ARG A 172 2.44 11.53 -5.61
CA ARG A 172 2.82 11.53 -4.19
C ARG A 172 3.42 12.87 -3.76
N ASP A 173 4.38 13.39 -4.50
CA ASP A 173 5.10 14.60 -4.15
C ASP A 173 4.20 15.84 -4.20
N THR A 174 3.21 15.86 -5.11
CA THR A 174 2.18 16.90 -5.13
C THR A 174 1.36 16.89 -3.84
N ILE A 175 0.96 15.71 -3.37
CA ILE A 175 0.19 15.56 -2.13
C ILE A 175 1.03 15.94 -0.90
N MET A 176 2.29 15.49 -0.86
CA MET A 176 3.22 15.80 0.24
C MET A 176 3.49 17.32 0.40
N ARG A 177 3.28 18.11 -0.65
CA ARG A 177 3.43 19.58 -0.62
C ARG A 177 2.17 20.30 -0.11
N MET A 178 1.04 19.59 0.04
CA MET A 178 -0.18 20.15 0.62
C MET A 178 0.07 20.43 2.11
N ARG A 179 -0.19 21.67 2.52
CA ARG A 179 -0.12 22.12 3.92
C ARG A 179 -1.50 22.17 4.52
#